data_AF-A0A7W1MXK1-F1
#
_entry.id   AF-A0A7W1MXK1-F1
#
_cell.length_a   1.000
_cell.length_b   1.000
_cell.length_c   1.000
_cell.angle_alpha   90.00
_cell.angle_beta   90.00
_cell.angle_gamma   90.00
#
_symmetry.space_group_name_H-M   'P 1'
#
loop_
_entity.id
_entity.type
_entity.pdbx_description
1 polymer ?
#
loop_
_entity_poly.entity_id
_entity_poly.type
_entity_poly.pdbx_seq_one_letter_code
_entity_poly.pdbx_strand_id
1 'polypeptide(L)'
;MTEPALSLAFFDPTSQIYGAARSGLTLVFDGTTPTALPSGAEITRTATGYRAGLEDRLELDLEATSEPLFFPGSTVRVCRVTGSAAGRRLEGLGTATETVTPPAWEELDAVRSLSVLFDLDHAVLATARRPRGALGHGQETVTAHVLSPAGVESVEEARLSTLYDGEGRQRSAGLELWMPGQDFPRRGTGRTVAGASLALEGLRVNAAVFAWTMEGREGLGAYDVTVRDEREAA
;
A
#
# COMPACT_ATOMS: atom_id res chain seq x y z
N MET A 1 -19.46 12.60 -4.06
CA MET A 1 -18.33 12.13 -3.23
C MET A 1 -18.26 13.04 -2.02
N THR A 2 -18.68 12.55 -0.87
CA THR A 2 -18.59 13.27 0.41
C THR A 2 -17.69 12.49 1.34
N GLU A 3 -16.73 13.22 1.92
CA GLU A 3 -15.79 12.87 3.00
C GLU A 3 -14.88 11.65 2.75
N PRO A 4 -13.62 11.76 3.20
CA PRO A 4 -12.45 11.54 2.35
C PRO A 4 -12.30 10.09 1.87
N ALA A 5 -11.73 9.92 0.69
CA ALA A 5 -11.58 8.60 0.08
C ALA A 5 -10.58 7.77 0.92
N LEU A 6 -11.12 6.77 1.61
CA LEU A 6 -10.39 5.86 2.48
C LEU A 6 -10.00 4.58 1.72
N SER A 7 -8.78 4.13 1.98
CA SER A 7 -8.25 2.85 1.54
C SER A 7 -7.53 2.17 2.70
N LEU A 8 -7.84 0.91 2.92
CA LEU A 8 -7.24 0.09 3.97
C LEU A 8 -6.43 -1.03 3.32
N ALA A 9 -5.32 -1.40 3.93
CA ALA A 9 -4.61 -2.64 3.66
C ALA A 9 -4.46 -3.42 4.95
N PHE A 10 -4.52 -4.75 4.88
CA PHE A 10 -4.40 -5.62 6.05
C PHE A 10 -3.64 -6.90 5.71
N PHE A 11 -2.90 -7.40 6.69
CA PHE A 11 -2.04 -8.55 6.55
C PHE A 11 -2.02 -9.39 7.83
N ASP A 12 -2.47 -10.63 7.72
CA ASP A 12 -2.31 -11.65 8.77
C ASP A 12 -1.43 -12.78 8.22
N PRO A 13 -0.15 -12.84 8.62
CA PRO A 13 0.77 -13.88 8.19
C PRO A 13 0.38 -15.27 8.72
N THR A 14 -0.31 -15.35 9.86
CA THR A 14 -0.65 -16.62 10.53
C THR A 14 -1.77 -17.33 9.78
N SER A 15 -2.84 -16.61 9.45
CA SER A 15 -3.95 -17.15 8.64
C SER A 15 -3.69 -17.09 7.14
N GLN A 16 -2.61 -16.41 6.71
CA GLN A 16 -2.29 -16.10 5.33
C GLN A 16 -3.44 -15.38 4.61
N ILE A 17 -4.07 -14.45 5.32
CA ILE A 17 -5.15 -13.62 4.80
C ILE A 17 -4.63 -12.20 4.67
N TYR A 18 -4.77 -11.66 3.46
CA TYR A 18 -4.33 -10.32 3.14
C TYR A 18 -5.42 -9.60 2.35
N GLY A 19 -5.34 -8.28 2.26
CA GLY A 19 -6.25 -7.59 1.36
C GLY A 19 -6.12 -6.09 1.37
N ALA A 20 -6.93 -5.51 0.49
CA ALA A 20 -7.13 -4.08 0.39
C ALA A 20 -8.64 -3.81 0.32
N ALA A 21 -9.11 -2.82 1.07
CA ALA A 21 -10.51 -2.42 1.08
C ALA A 21 -10.61 -0.91 0.85
N ARG A 22 -11.41 -0.50 -0.13
CA ARG A 22 -11.70 0.90 -0.42
C ARG A 22 -13.15 1.05 -0.89
N SER A 23 -13.62 2.29 -0.94
CA SER A 23 -14.92 2.57 -1.55
C SER A 23 -14.94 2.06 -3.00
N GLY A 24 -15.93 1.24 -3.34
CA GLY A 24 -16.12 0.64 -4.66
C GLY A 24 -15.32 -0.64 -4.96
N LEU A 25 -14.34 -1.04 -4.15
CA LEU A 25 -13.62 -2.30 -4.37
C LEU A 25 -12.99 -2.88 -3.10
N THR A 26 -13.16 -4.18 -2.91
CA THR A 26 -12.41 -4.95 -1.91
C THR A 26 -11.69 -6.12 -2.58
N LEU A 27 -10.40 -6.26 -2.32
CA LEU A 27 -9.57 -7.40 -2.67
C LEU A 27 -9.23 -8.18 -1.41
N VAL A 28 -9.48 -9.48 -1.44
CA VAL A 28 -9.03 -10.42 -0.39
C VAL A 28 -8.15 -11.47 -1.05
N PHE A 29 -7.00 -11.75 -0.44
CA PHE A 29 -6.10 -12.82 -0.84
C PHE A 29 -6.13 -13.91 0.22
N ASP A 30 -6.46 -15.13 -0.22
CA ASP A 30 -6.32 -16.36 0.58
C ASP A 30 -5.05 -17.08 0.14
N GLY A 31 -3.98 -16.90 0.92
CA GLY A 31 -2.63 -17.24 0.52
C GLY A 31 -2.25 -16.48 -0.74
N THR A 32 -2.18 -17.18 -1.87
CA THR A 32 -1.85 -16.61 -3.19
C THR A 32 -3.07 -16.36 -4.07
N THR A 33 -4.27 -16.75 -3.61
CA THR A 33 -5.50 -16.72 -4.42
C THR A 33 -6.24 -15.40 -4.25
N PRO A 34 -6.32 -14.55 -5.29
CA PRO A 34 -7.07 -13.30 -5.21
C PRO A 34 -8.58 -13.54 -5.37
N THR A 35 -9.37 -12.85 -4.57
CA THR A 35 -10.81 -12.70 -4.76
C THR A 35 -11.16 -11.21 -4.78
N ALA A 36 -11.63 -10.72 -5.92
CA ALA A 36 -12.23 -9.40 -6.03
C ALA A 36 -13.70 -9.50 -5.61
N LEU A 37 -14.08 -8.72 -4.60
CA LEU A 37 -15.46 -8.63 -4.15
C LEU A 37 -16.17 -7.52 -4.94
N PRO A 38 -17.42 -7.76 -5.40
CA PRO A 38 -18.12 -6.91 -6.37
C PRO A 38 -18.50 -5.53 -5.80
N SER A 39 -18.49 -5.39 -4.47
CA SER A 39 -18.75 -4.15 -3.75
C SER A 39 -17.53 -3.77 -2.90
N GLY A 40 -17.33 -2.45 -2.74
CA GLY A 40 -16.37 -1.93 -1.77
C GLY A 40 -16.90 -2.05 -0.36
N ALA A 41 -16.01 -2.28 0.60
CA ALA A 41 -16.38 -2.24 2.00
C ALA A 41 -16.88 -0.84 2.38
N GLU A 42 -17.89 -0.79 3.24
CA GLU A 42 -18.25 0.42 3.95
C GLU A 42 -17.17 0.68 5.00
N ILE A 43 -16.53 1.84 4.92
CA ILE A 43 -15.45 2.23 5.83
C ILE A 43 -15.91 3.42 6.65
N THR A 44 -15.86 3.27 7.97
CA THR A 44 -16.22 4.33 8.92
C THR A 44 -15.04 4.63 9.83
N ARG A 45 -14.90 5.90 10.22
CA ARG A 45 -13.96 6.30 11.27
C ARG A 45 -14.54 6.01 12.63
N THR A 46 -13.67 5.58 13.54
CA THR A 46 -13.97 5.43 14.97
C THR A 46 -13.12 6.41 15.77
N ALA A 47 -13.27 6.43 17.09
CA ALA A 47 -12.46 7.28 17.96
C ALA A 47 -10.96 6.93 17.91
N THR A 48 -10.62 5.67 17.66
CA THR A 48 -9.24 5.13 17.73
C THR A 48 -8.72 4.61 16.39
N GLY A 49 -9.52 4.69 15.32
CA GLY A 49 -9.12 4.22 14.00
C GLY A 49 -10.30 4.08 13.04
N TYR A 50 -10.49 2.88 12.49
CA TYR A 50 -11.42 2.62 11.39
C TYR A 50 -12.12 1.28 11.56
N ARG A 51 -13.33 1.18 11.03
CA ARG A 51 -14.06 -0.07 10.85
C ARG A 51 -14.40 -0.25 9.39
N ALA A 52 -14.21 -1.45 8.86
CA ALA A 52 -14.62 -1.81 7.52
C ALA A 52 -15.54 -3.02 7.54
N GLY A 53 -16.70 -2.90 6.89
CA GLY A 53 -17.69 -3.96 6.78
C GLY A 53 -18.06 -4.21 5.32
N LEU A 54 -18.21 -5.47 4.95
CA LEU A 54 -18.79 -5.88 3.69
C LEU A 54 -19.59 -7.17 3.89
N GLU A 55 -20.85 -7.01 4.30
CA GLU A 55 -21.78 -8.11 4.60
C GLU A 55 -21.08 -9.28 5.32
N ASP A 56 -21.44 -10.53 4.99
CA ASP A 56 -20.86 -11.74 5.57
C ASP A 56 -19.45 -12.09 5.01
N ARG A 57 -18.78 -11.14 4.35
CA ARG A 57 -17.51 -11.39 3.62
C ARG A 57 -16.30 -10.79 4.31
N LEU A 58 -16.47 -9.65 4.97
CA LEU A 58 -15.38 -8.91 5.62
C LEU A 58 -15.92 -8.05 6.76
N GLU A 59 -15.30 -8.16 7.93
CA GLU A 59 -15.55 -7.29 9.08
C GLU A 59 -14.23 -7.04 9.78
N LEU A 60 -13.72 -5.82 9.72
CA LEU A 60 -12.41 -5.44 10.26
C LEU A 60 -12.51 -4.25 11.19
N ASP A 61 -11.82 -4.34 12.31
CA ASP A 61 -11.46 -3.22 13.18
C ASP A 61 -9.97 -2.92 13.01
N LEU A 62 -9.66 -1.66 12.69
CA LEU A 62 -8.30 -1.15 12.52
C LEU A 62 -8.05 -0.09 13.59
N GLU A 63 -7.25 -0.42 14.58
CA GLU A 63 -6.82 0.53 15.62
C GLU A 63 -5.52 1.20 15.18
N ALA A 64 -5.52 2.53 15.07
CA ALA A 64 -4.32 3.27 14.68
C ALA A 64 -3.26 3.19 15.79
N THR A 65 -2.05 2.78 15.42
CA THR A 65 -0.91 2.68 16.35
C THR A 65 0.19 3.70 16.06
N SER A 66 0.05 4.46 14.98
CA SER A 66 0.93 5.59 14.65
C SER A 66 0.14 6.90 14.55
N GLU A 67 0.85 8.00 14.75
CA GLU A 67 0.42 9.31 14.23
C GLU A 67 0.29 9.27 12.69
N PRO A 68 -0.46 10.21 12.07
CA PRO A 68 -0.52 10.29 10.61
C PRO A 68 0.84 10.60 10.01
N LEU A 69 1.24 9.80 9.04
CA LEU A 69 2.36 10.08 8.16
C LEU A 69 1.84 10.79 6.91
N PHE A 70 2.49 11.89 6.55
CA PHE A 70 2.03 12.76 5.47
C PHE A 70 2.76 12.44 4.16
N PHE A 71 1.98 12.28 3.10
CA PHE A 71 2.44 12.11 1.73
C PHE A 71 1.76 13.13 0.82
N PRO A 72 2.31 13.39 -0.38
CA PRO A 72 1.65 14.27 -1.34
C PRO A 72 0.22 13.80 -1.67
N GLY A 73 -0.78 14.51 -1.13
CA GLY A 73 -2.22 14.26 -1.34
C GLY A 73 -2.86 13.20 -0.44
N SER A 74 -2.12 12.61 0.51
CA SER A 74 -2.69 11.60 1.40
C SER A 74 -2.04 11.58 2.79
N THR A 75 -2.76 11.04 3.76
CA THR A 75 -2.21 10.66 5.07
C THR A 75 -2.32 9.15 5.23
N VAL A 76 -1.34 8.55 5.91
CA VAL A 76 -1.32 7.11 6.19
C VAL A 76 -1.09 6.88 7.66
N ARG A 77 -1.83 5.96 8.27
CA ARG A 77 -1.60 5.45 9.62
C ARG A 77 -1.28 3.96 9.57
N VAL A 78 -0.36 3.51 10.42
CA VAL A 78 -0.18 2.09 10.72
C VAL A 78 -1.25 1.67 11.72
N CYS A 79 -1.79 0.48 11.52
CA CYS A 79 -2.88 -0.05 12.32
C CYS A 79 -2.60 -1.48 12.79
N ARG A 80 -3.07 -1.80 14.01
CA ARG A 80 -3.41 -3.17 14.38
C ARG A 80 -4.74 -3.52 13.76
N VAL A 81 -4.84 -4.72 13.17
CA VAL A 81 -6.05 -5.19 12.51
C VAL A 81 -6.57 -6.42 13.24
N THR A 82 -7.86 -6.42 13.56
CA THR A 82 -8.57 -7.61 14.03
C THR A 82 -9.88 -7.73 13.29
N GLY A 83 -10.41 -8.94 13.14
CA GLY A 83 -11.67 -9.10 12.43
C GLY A 83 -11.82 -10.46 11.78
N SER A 84 -12.57 -10.48 10.69
CA SER A 84 -12.68 -11.64 9.82
C SER A 84 -12.69 -11.25 8.35
N ALA A 85 -12.13 -12.13 7.52
CA ALA A 85 -12.23 -12.07 6.07
C ALA A 85 -12.12 -13.50 5.53
N ALA A 86 -12.73 -13.75 4.36
CA ALA A 86 -12.76 -15.09 3.76
C ALA A 86 -13.25 -16.19 4.75
N GLY A 87 -14.21 -15.86 5.62
CA GLY A 87 -14.80 -16.78 6.60
C GLY A 87 -13.88 -17.17 7.76
N ARG A 88 -12.74 -16.48 7.94
CA ARG A 88 -11.76 -16.79 9.00
C ARG A 88 -11.46 -15.57 9.84
N ARG A 89 -11.21 -15.79 11.14
CA ARG A 89 -10.71 -14.76 12.05
C ARG A 89 -9.30 -14.38 11.63
N LEU A 90 -8.98 -13.09 11.72
CA LEU A 90 -7.64 -12.57 11.51
C LEU A 90 -7.22 -11.62 12.63
N GLU A 91 -5.92 -11.63 12.90
CA GLU A 91 -5.22 -10.68 13.76
C GLU A 91 -3.87 -10.36 13.11
N GLY A 92 -3.61 -9.08 12.86
CA GLY A 92 -2.44 -8.70 12.09
C GLY A 92 -2.19 -7.20 12.04
N LEU A 93 -1.48 -6.78 11.00
CA LEU A 93 -1.07 -5.41 10.78
C LEU A 93 -1.75 -4.85 9.54
N GLY A 94 -1.82 -3.53 9.45
CA GLY A 94 -2.40 -2.88 8.30
C GLY A 94 -2.06 -1.40 8.21
N THR A 95 -2.57 -0.77 7.17
CA THR A 95 -2.50 0.67 6.99
C THR A 95 -3.86 1.24 6.64
N ALA A 96 -4.19 2.40 7.19
CA ALA A 96 -5.31 3.21 6.76
C ALA A 96 -4.78 4.45 6.03
N THR A 97 -5.17 4.59 4.76
CA THR A 97 -4.82 5.72 3.90
C THR A 97 -6.05 6.58 3.67
N GLU A 98 -5.90 7.87 3.93
CA GLU A 98 -6.89 8.88 3.61
C GLU A 98 -6.37 9.74 2.45
N THR A 99 -7.11 9.76 1.35
CA THR A 99 -6.80 10.65 0.22
C THR A 99 -7.45 12.00 0.47
N VAL A 100 -6.62 13.01 0.69
CA VAL A 100 -7.03 14.42 0.88
C VAL A 100 -7.09 15.14 -0.47
N THR A 101 -6.14 14.83 -1.36
CA THR A 101 -6.09 15.37 -2.71
C THR A 101 -5.84 14.21 -3.68
N PRO A 102 -6.78 13.90 -4.58
CA PRO A 102 -6.59 12.83 -5.55
C PRO A 102 -5.39 13.15 -6.48
N PRO A 103 -4.71 12.13 -7.03
CA PRO A 103 -3.66 12.36 -8.02
C PRO A 103 -4.21 13.12 -9.23
N ALA A 104 -3.55 14.23 -9.60
CA ALA A 104 -3.78 14.95 -10.85
C ALA A 104 -3.24 14.10 -12.01
N TRP A 105 -4.05 13.14 -12.47
CA TRP A 105 -3.59 12.14 -13.43
C TRP A 105 -3.09 12.80 -14.71
N GLU A 106 -3.69 13.89 -15.19
CA GLU A 106 -3.24 14.69 -16.33
C GLU A 106 -1.73 15.06 -16.29
N GLU A 107 -1.15 15.15 -15.09
CA GLU A 107 0.28 15.43 -14.87
C GLU A 107 1.12 14.18 -14.59
N LEU A 108 0.51 13.00 -14.50
CA LEU A 108 1.13 11.76 -14.02
C LEU A 108 0.95 10.59 -14.97
N ASP A 109 2.00 9.79 -15.13
CA ASP A 109 1.93 8.49 -15.81
C ASP A 109 1.79 7.31 -14.85
N ALA A 110 2.23 7.49 -13.61
CA ALA A 110 2.12 6.47 -12.59
C ALA A 110 2.13 7.05 -11.17
N VAL A 111 1.46 6.35 -10.27
CA VAL A 111 1.62 6.47 -8.83
C VAL A 111 1.86 5.08 -8.26
N ARG A 112 2.89 4.97 -7.43
CA ARG A 112 3.23 3.76 -6.68
C ARG A 112 3.06 4.06 -5.20
N SER A 113 2.42 3.16 -4.47
CA SER A 113 2.33 3.23 -3.02
C SER A 113 2.81 1.92 -2.41
N LEU A 114 3.65 2.05 -1.39
CA LEU A 114 4.27 0.93 -0.71
C LEU A 114 4.10 1.10 0.80
N SER A 115 3.62 0.06 1.46
CA SER A 115 3.78 -0.13 2.89
C SER A 115 4.62 -1.37 3.15
N VAL A 116 5.46 -1.32 4.17
CA VAL A 116 6.22 -2.45 4.69
C VAL A 116 6.09 -2.41 6.20
N LEU A 117 5.41 -3.41 6.78
CA LEU A 117 5.14 -3.50 8.21
C LEU A 117 5.91 -4.70 8.77
N PHE A 118 6.88 -4.44 9.63
CA PHE A 118 7.66 -5.48 10.31
C PHE A 118 7.02 -5.86 11.64
N ASP A 119 6.58 -4.85 12.38
CA ASP A 119 5.81 -4.95 13.61
C ASP A 119 5.02 -3.64 13.83
N LEU A 120 4.43 -3.43 15.01
CA LEU A 120 3.64 -2.23 15.30
C LEU A 120 4.47 -0.95 15.40
N ASP A 121 5.76 -1.08 15.70
CA ASP A 121 6.67 0.04 15.95
C ASP A 121 7.68 0.24 14.83
N HIS A 122 7.77 -0.70 13.86
CA HIS A 122 8.70 -0.66 12.75
C HIS A 122 7.98 -0.80 11.41
N ALA A 123 8.02 0.27 10.62
CA ALA A 123 7.45 0.27 9.28
C ALA A 123 8.24 1.18 8.33
N VAL A 124 8.13 0.88 7.03
CA VAL A 124 8.55 1.79 5.95
C VAL A 124 7.33 2.06 5.07
N LEU A 125 7.02 3.33 4.87
CA LEU A 125 5.96 3.76 3.97
C LEU A 125 6.56 4.62 2.88
N ALA A 126 6.18 4.40 1.62
CA ALA A 126 6.69 5.18 0.49
C ALA A 126 5.62 5.41 -0.57
N THR A 127 5.73 6.55 -1.24
CA THR A 127 5.02 6.84 -2.48
C THR A 127 6.01 7.27 -3.54
N ALA A 128 5.78 6.87 -4.79
CA ALA A 128 6.56 7.33 -5.93
C ALA A 128 5.61 7.83 -7.01
N ARG A 129 5.87 9.04 -7.52
CA ARG A 129 5.02 9.71 -8.50
C ARG A 129 5.82 9.93 -9.77
N ARG A 130 5.33 9.39 -10.89
CA ARG A 130 5.97 9.54 -12.20
C ARG A 130 5.29 10.66 -12.97
N PRO A 131 6.00 11.78 -13.26
CA PRO A 131 5.47 12.85 -14.10
C PRO A 131 5.12 12.36 -15.50
N ARG A 132 4.16 13.03 -16.14
CA ARG A 132 3.77 12.79 -17.53
C ARG A 132 4.97 12.94 -18.47
N GLY A 133 5.17 11.95 -19.35
CA GLY A 133 6.26 11.93 -20.33
C GLY A 133 7.62 11.51 -19.78
N ALA A 134 7.71 11.13 -18.51
CA ALA A 134 8.93 10.57 -17.95
C ALA A 134 9.25 9.20 -18.58
N LEU A 135 10.53 8.96 -18.89
CA LEU A 135 11.03 7.78 -19.59
C LEU A 135 10.93 6.49 -18.76
N GLY A 136 10.80 6.61 -17.44
CA GLY A 136 10.68 5.45 -16.57
C GLY A 136 10.77 5.79 -15.09
N HIS A 137 10.81 4.75 -14.25
CA HIS A 137 10.76 4.89 -12.80
C HIS A 137 11.98 5.62 -12.19
N GLY A 138 13.08 5.77 -12.93
CA GLY A 138 14.26 6.53 -12.48
C GLY A 138 14.05 8.05 -12.42
N GLN A 139 12.92 8.55 -12.94
CA GLN A 139 12.53 9.96 -12.90
C GLN A 139 11.32 10.19 -12.00
N GLU A 140 11.00 9.23 -11.14
CA GLU A 140 9.95 9.38 -10.15
C GLU A 140 10.41 10.22 -8.96
N THR A 141 9.52 11.07 -8.46
CA THR A 141 9.70 11.70 -7.16
C THR A 141 9.24 10.72 -6.10
N VAL A 142 10.15 10.27 -5.25
CA VAL A 142 9.87 9.34 -4.15
C VAL A 142 9.83 10.09 -2.84
N THR A 143 8.76 9.90 -2.07
CA THR A 143 8.64 10.34 -0.67
C THR A 143 8.54 9.10 0.19
N ALA A 144 9.36 8.99 1.24
CA ALA A 144 9.34 7.87 2.15
C ALA A 144 9.52 8.31 3.60
N HIS A 145 8.96 7.50 4.51
CA HIS A 145 9.11 7.65 5.95
C HIS A 145 9.43 6.30 6.57
N VAL A 146 10.24 6.34 7.62
CA VAL A 146 10.54 5.19 8.48
C VAL A 146 9.88 5.43 9.83
N LEU A 147 9.02 4.51 10.24
CA LEU A 147 8.50 4.44 11.61
C LEU A 147 9.43 3.56 12.45
N SER A 148 9.79 4.06 13.62
CA SER A 148 10.56 3.36 14.65
C SER A 148 10.00 3.70 16.04
N PRO A 149 10.43 3.01 17.11
CA PRO A 149 10.11 3.40 18.49
C PRO A 149 10.54 4.82 18.86
N ALA A 150 11.54 5.39 18.17
CA ALA A 150 11.97 6.77 18.38
C ALA A 150 11.05 7.81 17.73
N GLY A 151 10.09 7.36 16.91
CA GLY A 151 9.19 8.19 16.13
C GLY A 151 9.32 7.96 14.62
N VAL A 152 8.66 8.85 13.88
CA VAL A 152 8.67 8.87 12.42
C VAL A 152 9.81 9.75 11.93
N GLU A 153 10.64 9.22 11.04
CA GLU A 153 11.73 9.95 10.40
C GLU A 153 11.49 10.01 8.88
N SER A 154 11.56 11.22 8.31
CA SER A 154 11.50 11.40 6.87
C SER A 154 12.82 10.99 6.22
N VAL A 155 12.72 10.27 5.11
CA VAL A 155 13.89 9.84 4.33
C VAL A 155 14.33 11.01 3.43
N GLU A 156 15.64 11.28 3.39
CA GLU A 156 16.22 12.38 2.61
C GLU A 156 16.21 12.06 1.11
N GLU A 157 16.68 10.87 0.74
CA GLU A 157 16.57 10.33 -0.63
C GLU A 157 16.08 8.88 -0.56
N ALA A 158 15.11 8.53 -1.40
CA ALA A 158 14.61 7.17 -1.51
C ALA A 158 14.63 6.70 -2.96
N ARG A 159 15.04 5.45 -3.17
CA ARG A 159 14.95 4.77 -4.47
C ARG A 159 14.13 3.51 -4.36
N LEU A 160 13.24 3.33 -5.33
CA LEU A 160 12.37 2.17 -5.47
C LEU A 160 12.58 1.53 -6.84
N SER A 161 13.19 0.36 -6.84
CA SER A 161 13.36 -0.49 -8.04
C SER A 161 12.30 -1.58 -8.06
N THR A 162 11.87 -2.00 -9.26
CA THR A 162 10.85 -3.05 -9.38
C THR A 162 11.10 -3.89 -10.62
N LEU A 163 11.06 -5.21 -10.43
CA LEU A 163 11.04 -6.18 -11.51
C LEU A 163 9.60 -6.56 -11.77
N TYR A 164 9.21 -6.50 -13.04
CA TYR A 164 7.86 -6.80 -13.50
C TYR A 164 7.83 -8.13 -14.27
N ASP A 165 6.67 -8.78 -14.33
CA ASP A 165 6.40 -9.85 -15.29
C ASP A 165 6.03 -9.31 -16.68
N GLY A 166 5.74 -10.20 -17.62
CA GLY A 166 5.37 -9.84 -18.98
C GLY A 166 4.04 -9.07 -19.10
N GLU A 167 3.21 -9.06 -18.06
CA GLU A 167 1.94 -8.34 -18.00
C GLU A 167 2.05 -7.03 -17.21
N GLY A 168 3.26 -6.66 -16.80
CA GLY A 168 3.53 -5.43 -16.05
C GLY A 168 3.16 -5.51 -14.56
N ARG A 169 2.93 -6.72 -14.00
CA ARG A 169 2.72 -6.92 -12.56
C ARG A 169 4.05 -7.04 -11.84
N GLN A 170 4.09 -6.56 -10.60
CA GLN A 170 5.28 -6.59 -9.77
C GLN A 170 5.63 -8.03 -9.39
N ARG A 171 6.91 -8.39 -9.45
CA ARG A 171 7.45 -9.69 -9.01
C ARG A 171 8.38 -9.56 -7.79
N SER A 172 9.23 -8.55 -7.82
CA SER A 172 10.13 -8.22 -6.73
C SER A 172 10.46 -6.75 -6.77
N ALA A 173 10.90 -6.21 -5.64
CA ALA A 173 11.20 -4.80 -5.48
C ALA A 173 12.39 -4.61 -4.55
N GLY A 174 13.11 -3.50 -4.75
CA GLY A 174 14.22 -3.09 -3.89
C GLY A 174 14.00 -1.66 -3.40
N LEU A 175 14.28 -1.44 -2.12
CA LEU A 175 14.30 -0.14 -1.47
C LEU A 175 15.73 0.23 -1.12
N GLU A 176 16.09 1.49 -1.38
CA GLU A 176 17.28 2.13 -0.83
C GLU A 176 16.83 3.46 -0.19
N LEU A 177 17.10 3.63 1.10
CA LEU A 177 16.66 4.77 1.91
C LEU A 177 17.87 5.45 2.53
N TRP A 178 18.19 6.66 2.07
CA TRP A 178 19.20 7.53 2.68
C TRP A 178 18.53 8.38 3.75
N MET A 179 18.88 8.14 5.01
CA MET A 179 18.38 8.92 6.14
C MET A 179 19.21 10.21 6.29
N PRO A 180 18.67 11.25 6.93
CA PRO A 180 19.39 12.50 7.17
C PRO A 180 20.79 12.28 7.76
N GLY A 181 21.81 12.78 7.05
CA GLY A 181 23.21 12.72 7.49
C GLY A 181 23.87 11.33 7.39
N GLN A 182 23.27 10.37 6.68
CA GLN A 182 23.86 9.05 6.42
C GLN A 182 24.39 8.93 4.99
N ASP A 183 25.64 8.48 4.85
CA ASP A 183 26.30 8.29 3.54
C ASP A 183 25.82 7.04 2.78
N PHE A 184 25.35 6.03 3.53
CA PHE A 184 24.94 4.74 2.97
C PHE A 184 23.44 4.50 3.19
N PRO A 185 22.71 3.97 2.20
CA PRO A 185 21.30 3.72 2.36
C PRO A 185 21.05 2.47 3.19
N ARG A 186 19.95 2.50 3.92
CA ARG A 186 19.29 1.29 4.42
C ARG A 186 18.64 0.57 3.24
N ARG A 187 18.71 -0.76 3.21
CA ARG A 187 18.24 -1.56 2.07
C ARG A 187 17.19 -2.57 2.46
N GLY A 188 16.11 -2.59 1.67
CA GLY A 188 15.04 -3.56 1.76
C GLY A 188 14.85 -4.30 0.44
N THR A 189 14.47 -5.57 0.52
CA THR A 189 14.11 -6.37 -0.66
C THR A 189 12.77 -7.04 -0.44
N GLY A 190 11.92 -7.03 -1.46
CA GLY A 190 10.57 -7.56 -1.41
C GLY A 190 10.27 -8.50 -2.56
N ARG A 191 9.43 -9.49 -2.30
CA ARG A 191 8.91 -10.44 -3.31
C ARG A 191 7.40 -10.56 -3.20
N THR A 192 6.74 -10.65 -4.35
CA THR A 192 5.29 -10.81 -4.42
C THR A 192 4.86 -12.13 -3.79
N VAL A 193 3.86 -12.06 -2.90
CA VAL A 193 3.14 -13.20 -2.30
C VAL A 193 1.88 -13.47 -3.12
N ALA A 194 1.09 -12.42 -3.35
CA ALA A 194 -0.16 -12.47 -4.09
C ALA A 194 -0.36 -11.13 -4.82
N GLY A 195 -1.15 -11.13 -5.89
CA GLY A 195 -1.45 -9.89 -6.60
C GLY A 195 -2.63 -10.02 -7.55
N ALA A 196 -3.23 -8.88 -7.87
CA ALA A 196 -4.35 -8.77 -8.80
C ALA A 196 -4.22 -7.48 -9.62
N SER A 197 -4.65 -7.55 -10.88
CA SER A 197 -4.76 -6.40 -11.77
C SER A 197 -6.20 -5.97 -11.91
N LEU A 198 -6.43 -4.66 -11.93
CA LEU A 198 -7.74 -4.05 -12.01
C LEU A 198 -7.69 -2.93 -13.04
N ALA A 199 -8.80 -2.72 -13.76
CA ALA A 199 -9.00 -1.57 -14.62
C ALA A 199 -9.99 -0.60 -13.95
N LEU A 200 -9.64 0.67 -13.87
CA LEU A 200 -10.45 1.74 -13.29
C LEU A 200 -10.41 2.94 -14.23
N GLU A 201 -11.45 3.16 -15.03
CA GLU A 201 -11.65 4.37 -15.84
C GLU A 201 -10.37 4.99 -16.47
N GLY A 202 -9.66 4.22 -17.30
CA GLY A 202 -8.43 4.69 -17.96
C GLY A 202 -7.17 4.57 -17.11
N LEU A 203 -7.24 3.89 -15.97
CA LEU A 203 -6.12 3.50 -15.13
C LEU A 203 -6.07 1.98 -15.01
N ARG A 204 -4.85 1.45 -14.89
CA ARG A 204 -4.58 0.07 -14.51
C ARG A 204 -3.94 0.07 -13.15
N VAL A 205 -4.52 -0.67 -12.21
CA VAL A 205 -3.97 -0.86 -10.86
C VAL A 205 -3.48 -2.29 -10.74
N ASN A 206 -2.19 -2.46 -10.47
CA ASN A 206 -1.62 -3.73 -10.06
C ASN A 206 -1.44 -3.68 -8.54
N ALA A 207 -2.35 -4.32 -7.80
CA ALA A 207 -2.31 -4.40 -6.36
C ALA A 207 -1.63 -5.70 -5.94
N ALA A 208 -0.67 -5.63 -5.01
CA ALA A 208 0.10 -6.80 -4.62
C ALA A 208 0.45 -6.79 -3.14
N VAL A 209 0.52 -7.98 -2.57
CA VAL A 209 1.07 -8.23 -1.23
C VAL A 209 2.50 -8.72 -1.40
N PHE A 210 3.41 -8.13 -0.64
CA PHE A 210 4.83 -8.45 -0.69
C PHE A 210 5.32 -8.94 0.67
N ALA A 211 6.18 -9.96 0.64
CA ALA A 211 7.05 -10.32 1.74
C ALA A 211 8.35 -9.54 1.61
N TRP A 212 8.76 -8.88 2.68
CA TRP A 212 9.89 -7.96 2.73
C TRP A 212 10.92 -8.41 3.75
N THR A 213 12.18 -8.10 3.44
CA THR A 213 13.30 -8.20 4.38
C THR A 213 14.10 -6.91 4.35
N MET A 214 14.40 -6.34 5.52
CA MET A 214 15.23 -5.15 5.68
C MET A 214 15.89 -5.20 7.06
N GLU A 215 17.21 -4.96 7.12
CA GLU A 215 17.97 -4.88 8.38
C GLU A 215 17.76 -6.08 9.33
N GLY A 216 17.62 -7.29 8.75
CA GLY A 216 17.38 -8.52 9.50
C GLY A 216 15.93 -8.71 10.01
N ARG A 217 15.02 -7.81 9.64
CA ARG A 217 13.59 -7.91 9.94
C ARG A 217 12.83 -8.45 8.75
N GLU A 218 11.83 -9.28 9.02
CA GLU A 218 10.86 -9.76 8.04
C GLU A 218 9.54 -9.03 8.25
N GLY A 219 8.85 -8.73 7.15
CA GLY A 219 7.59 -7.98 7.19
C GLY A 219 6.72 -8.27 5.98
N LEU A 220 5.47 -7.81 6.06
CA LEU A 220 4.51 -7.85 4.97
C LEU A 220 4.09 -6.44 4.58
N GLY A 221 3.62 -6.29 3.35
CA GLY A 221 3.35 -4.97 2.82
C GLY A 221 2.47 -4.95 1.59
N ALA A 222 1.72 -3.88 1.41
CA ALA A 222 1.03 -3.62 0.15
C ALA A 222 1.99 -2.91 -0.80
N TYR A 223 2.03 -3.33 -2.04
CA TYR A 223 2.70 -2.61 -3.11
C TYR A 223 1.74 -2.44 -4.30
N ASP A 224 1.15 -1.26 -4.38
CA ASP A 224 0.24 -0.91 -5.46
C ASP A 224 0.96 -0.05 -6.50
N VAL A 225 0.78 -0.41 -7.78
CA VAL A 225 1.26 0.36 -8.92
C VAL A 225 0.05 0.72 -9.76
N THR A 226 -0.31 1.99 -9.76
CA THR A 226 -1.34 2.54 -10.63
C THR A 226 -0.67 3.25 -11.79
N VAL A 227 -0.99 2.84 -13.00
CA VAL A 227 -0.50 3.45 -14.24
C VAL A 227 -1.67 3.93 -15.07
N ARG A 228 -1.45 4.99 -15.84
CA ARG A 228 -2.39 5.37 -16.87
C ARG A 228 -2.47 4.28 -17.94
N ASP A 229 -3.68 3.89 -18.28
CA ASP A 229 -3.98 3.05 -19.42
C ASP A 229 -4.07 3.98 -20.63
N GLU A 230 -3.00 4.08 -21.42
CA GLU A 230 -3.10 4.72 -22.72
C GLU A 230 -3.97 3.79 -23.58
N ARG A 231 -5.28 4.07 -23.66
CA ARG A 231 -6.00 3.63 -24.86
C ARG A 231 -5.24 4.26 -26.02
N GLU A 232 -4.68 3.43 -26.90
CA GLU A 232 -4.23 3.88 -28.21
C GLU A 232 -5.35 4.77 -28.76
N ALA A 233 -5.02 6.03 -29.03
CA ALA A 233 -5.89 6.86 -29.84
C ALA A 233 -6.05 6.11 -31.18
N ALA A 234 -7.23 5.53 -31.36
CA ALA A 234 -7.64 4.92 -32.63
C ALA A 234 -7.69 5.99 -33.73
#